data_AF-A0A7C5NIJ9-F1
#
_entry.id   AF-A0A7C5NIJ9-F1
#
_cell.length_a   1.000
_cell.length_b   1.000
_cell.length_c   1.000
_cell.angle_alpha   90.00
_cell.angle_beta   90.00
_cell.angle_gamma   90.00
#
_symmetry.space_group_name_H-M   'P 1'
#
loop_
_entity.id
_entity.type
_entity.pdbx_description
1 polymer ?
#
loop_
_entity_poly.entity_id
_entity_poly.type
_entity_poly.pdbx_seq_one_letter_code
_entity_poly.pdbx_strand_id
1 'polypeptide(L)'
;MLLQDEESFDINKVRDVSISGVGLEVPHAFSEGAQVSLAYDSGDFQLRIQGTVMWCNASENGGYAMGIEFDRESHQDNALFFLAIRKYLDEFDGTYIDA
;
A
#
# COMPACT_ATOMS: atom_id res chain seq x y z
N MET A 1 -1.64 -6.90 -0.17
CA MET A 1 -0.47 -7.75 0.13
C MET A 1 0.76 -7.12 -0.49
N LEU A 2 1.92 -7.25 0.16
CA LEU A 2 3.21 -6.85 -0.37
C LEU A 2 4.00 -8.10 -0.77
N LEU A 3 4.76 -8.04 -1.86
CA LEU A 3 5.53 -9.15 -2.38
C LEU A 3 6.98 -8.73 -2.62
N GLN A 4 7.93 -9.55 -2.17
CA GLN A 4 9.38 -9.38 -2.39
C GLN A 4 10.03 -10.76 -2.50
N ASP A 5 10.87 -10.99 -3.53
CA ASP A 5 11.67 -12.21 -3.70
C ASP A 5 10.90 -13.52 -3.45
N GLU A 6 9.70 -13.63 -4.03
CA GLU A 6 8.74 -14.76 -3.90
C GLU A 6 8.02 -14.89 -2.54
N GLU A 7 8.37 -14.07 -1.56
CA GLU A 7 7.66 -14.02 -0.28
C GLU A 7 6.47 -13.04 -0.34
N SER A 8 5.42 -13.39 0.41
CA SER A 8 4.22 -12.57 0.55
C SER A 8 4.03 -12.11 1.98
N PHE A 9 3.80 -10.82 2.14
CA PHE A 9 3.65 -10.17 3.43
C PHE A 9 2.28 -9.49 3.53
N ASP A 10 1.61 -9.72 4.65
CA ASP A 10 0.38 -9.03 4.97
C ASP A 10 0.65 -7.57 5.31
N ILE A 11 -0.30 -6.71 4.94
CA ILE A 11 -0.27 -5.28 5.23
C ILE A 11 -1.21 -5.06 6.41
N ASN A 12 -0.69 -4.50 7.51
CA ASN A 12 -1.47 -4.27 8.72
C ASN A 12 -2.41 -3.07 8.55
N LYS A 13 -1.89 -1.99 7.96
CA LYS A 13 -2.63 -0.73 7.81
C LYS A 13 -2.11 0.07 6.60
N VAL A 14 -3.03 0.76 5.92
CA VAL A 14 -2.68 1.84 4.98
C VAL A 14 -2.71 3.15 5.77
N ARG A 15 -1.59 3.90 5.76
CA ARG A 15 -1.45 5.17 6.49
C ARG A 15 -1.87 6.37 5.64
N ASP A 16 -1.41 6.37 4.39
CA ASP A 16 -1.69 7.39 3.39
C ASP A 16 -1.54 6.77 1.98
N VAL A 17 -2.20 7.36 0.98
CA VAL A 17 -2.01 6.97 -0.42
C VAL A 17 -2.11 8.20 -1.32
N SER A 18 -1.31 8.21 -2.38
CA SER A 18 -1.37 9.14 -3.49
C SER A 18 -1.28 8.38 -4.82
N ILE A 19 -1.32 9.11 -5.94
CA ILE A 19 -1.10 8.49 -7.27
C ILE A 19 0.36 8.05 -7.50
N SER A 20 1.30 8.49 -6.65
CA SER A 20 2.73 8.22 -6.82
C SER A 20 3.34 7.37 -5.72
N GLY A 21 2.56 6.98 -4.71
CA GLY A 21 3.10 6.22 -3.58
C GLY A 21 2.09 5.96 -2.48
N VAL A 22 2.50 5.15 -1.51
CA VAL A 22 1.69 4.72 -0.37
C VAL A 22 2.54 4.62 0.90
N GLY A 23 1.99 5.09 2.01
CA GLY A 23 2.49 4.81 3.35
C GLY A 23 1.74 3.61 3.95
N LEU A 24 2.48 2.63 4.48
CA LEU A 24 1.94 1.39 5.04
C LEU A 24 2.49 1.11 6.44
N GLU A 25 1.76 0.28 7.20
CA GLU A 25 2.30 -0.46 8.33
C GLU A 25 2.38 -1.94 8.00
N VAL A 26 3.54 -2.54 8.24
CA VAL A 26 3.86 -3.94 7.93
C VAL A 26 4.50 -4.64 9.13
N PRO A 27 4.40 -5.98 9.25
CA PRO A 27 4.96 -6.72 10.39
C PRO A 27 6.48 -6.90 10.33
N HIS A 28 7.12 -6.66 9.18
CA HIS A 28 8.55 -6.89 8.96
C HIS A 28 9.25 -5.65 8.40
N ALA A 29 10.55 -5.54 8.66
CA ALA A 29 11.39 -4.49 8.10
C ALA A 29 11.74 -4.79 6.63
N PHE A 30 11.76 -3.73 5.82
CA PHE A 30 12.24 -3.78 4.44
C PHE A 30 13.42 -2.84 4.27
N SER A 31 14.36 -3.21 3.41
CA SER A 31 15.51 -2.36 3.08
C SER A 31 15.07 -1.18 2.22
N GLU A 32 15.59 0.01 2.51
CA GLU A 32 15.48 1.15 1.60
C GLU A 32 16.09 0.82 0.23
N GLY A 33 15.42 1.23 -0.85
CA GLY A 33 15.77 0.89 -2.23
C GLY A 33 15.30 -0.49 -2.70
N ALA A 34 14.72 -1.31 -1.82
CA ALA A 34 14.18 -2.61 -2.21
C ALA A 34 13.03 -2.44 -3.20
N GLN A 35 13.03 -3.29 -4.25
CA GLN A 35 11.90 -3.42 -5.18
C GLN A 35 10.84 -4.32 -4.56
N VAL A 36 9.60 -3.87 -4.59
CA VAL A 36 8.45 -4.60 -4.04
C VAL A 36 7.28 -4.51 -5.00
N SER A 37 6.45 -5.56 -5.03
CA SER A 37 5.15 -5.49 -5.71
C SER A 37 4.03 -5.33 -4.69
N LEU A 38 3.11 -4.41 -4.95
CA LEU A 38 1.87 -4.26 -4.20
C LEU A 38 0.76 -4.97 -4.96
N ALA A 39 0.11 -5.93 -4.30
CA ALA A 39 -1.01 -6.68 -4.85
C ALA A 39 -2.32 -6.34 -4.13
N TYR A 40 -3.34 -6.00 -4.91
CA TYR A 40 -4.72 -5.83 -4.47
C TYR A 40 -5.58 -6.89 -5.15
N ASP A 41 -6.34 -7.64 -4.34
CA ASP A 41 -7.27 -8.66 -4.81
C ASP A 41 -8.64 -8.40 -4.19
N SER A 42 -9.67 -8.34 -5.03
CA SER A 42 -11.07 -8.17 -4.67
C SER A 42 -11.96 -9.01 -5.59
N GLY A 43 -11.83 -10.33 -5.52
CA GLY A 43 -12.71 -11.28 -6.22
C GLY A 43 -12.50 -11.22 -7.72
N ASP A 44 -13.31 -10.43 -8.42
CA ASP A 44 -13.24 -10.27 -9.88
C ASP A 44 -12.20 -9.23 -10.32
N PHE A 45 -11.56 -8.51 -9.38
CA PHE A 45 -10.57 -7.48 -9.68
C PHE A 45 -9.25 -7.77 -8.98
N GLN A 46 -8.21 -7.98 -9.80
CA GLN A 46 -6.83 -8.15 -9.35
C GLN A 46 -5.97 -7.06 -9.97
N LEU A 47 -5.14 -6.43 -9.15
CA LEU A 47 -4.22 -5.39 -9.57
C LEU A 47 -2.87 -5.59 -8.90
N ARG A 48 -1.80 -5.37 -9.66
CA ARG A 48 -0.44 -5.42 -9.16
C ARG A 48 0.34 -4.22 -9.70
N ILE A 49 1.02 -3.51 -8.81
CA ILE A 49 1.92 -2.42 -9.19
C ILE A 49 3.32 -2.68 -8.61
N GLN A 50 4.34 -2.16 -9.28
CA GLN A 50 5.71 -2.14 -8.76
C GLN A 50 5.97 -0.86 -7.98
N GLY A 51 6.86 -0.96 -7.00
CA GLY A 51 7.32 0.20 -6.25
C GLY A 51 8.67 -0.03 -5.58
N THR A 52 9.24 1.07 -5.12
CA THR A 52 10.52 1.09 -4.40
C THR A 52 10.29 1.55 -2.96
N VAL A 53 10.85 0.82 -2.01
CA VAL A 53 10.83 1.23 -0.60
C VAL A 53 11.71 2.47 -0.43
N MET A 54 11.12 3.59 -0.02
CA MET A 54 11.83 4.86 0.15
C MET A 54 12.33 5.07 1.58
N TRP A 55 11.62 4.50 2.55
CA TRP A 55 11.99 4.52 3.97
C TRP A 55 11.25 3.39 4.70
N CYS A 56 11.86 2.83 5.74
CA CYS A 56 11.24 1.84 6.62
C CYS A 56 11.76 2.02 8.05
N ASN A 57 10.86 2.35 8.98
CA ASN A 57 11.19 2.67 10.36
C ASN A 57 10.34 1.85 11.33
N ALA A 58 10.90 1.49 12.49
CA ALA A 58 10.12 0.87 13.55
C ALA A 58 8.96 1.80 13.97
N SER A 59 7.76 1.22 14.09
CA SER A 59 6.55 1.89 14.56
C SER A 59 6.35 1.61 16.05
N GLU A 60 5.77 2.55 16.78
CA GLU A 60 5.49 2.44 18.22
C GLU A 60 4.55 1.26 18.55
N ASN A 61 3.79 0.78 17.57
CA ASN A 61 2.80 -0.30 17.71
C ASN A 61 3.36 -1.71 17.49
N GLY A 62 4.69 -1.88 17.45
CA GLY A 62 5.31 -3.21 17.30
C GLY A 62 5.36 -3.75 15.86
N GLY A 63 5.34 -2.86 14.87
CA GLY A 63 5.57 -3.17 13.45
C GLY A 63 6.52 -2.14 12.81
N TYR A 64 6.46 -2.00 11.49
CA TYR A 64 7.26 -1.04 10.75
C TYR A 64 6.37 -0.12 9.91
N ALA A 65 6.62 1.18 10.00
CA ALA A 65 6.07 2.16 9.08
C ALA A 65 6.97 2.21 7.85
N MET A 66 6.37 2.16 6.67
CA MET A 66 7.11 2.08 5.41
C MET A 66 6.46 3.00 4.37
N GLY A 67 7.29 3.69 3.59
CA GLY A 67 6.86 4.44 2.42
C GLY A 67 7.34 3.78 1.14
N ILE A 68 6.44 3.63 0.17
CA ILE A 68 6.73 3.06 -1.15
C ILE A 68 6.43 4.12 -2.21
N GLU A 69 7.41 4.40 -3.08
CA GLU A 69 7.20 5.16 -4.32
C GLU A 69 6.79 4.19 -5.42
N PHE A 70 5.72 4.50 -6.16
CA PHE A 70 5.27 3.67 -7.27
C PHE A 70 6.16 3.86 -8.49
N ASP A 71 6.29 2.80 -9.28
CA ASP A 71 6.97 2.88 -10.57
C ASP A 71 6.27 3.90 -11.48
N ARG A 72 7.03 4.88 -11.97
CA ARG A 72 6.52 6.01 -12.75
C ARG A 72 6.10 5.61 -14.15
N GLU A 73 6.59 4.48 -14.68
CA GLU A 73 6.24 4.04 -16.03
C GLU A 73 4.80 3.50 -16.11
N SER A 74 4.20 3.14 -14.97
CA SER A 74 2.90 2.46 -14.88
C SER A 74 1.75 3.39 -14.43
N HIS A 75 1.64 4.58 -15.05
CA HIS A 75 0.68 5.63 -14.64
C HIS A 75 -0.79 5.18 -14.53
N GLN A 76 -1.26 4.33 -15.45
CA GLN A 76 -2.64 3.84 -15.46
C GLN A 76 -2.92 2.91 -14.28
N ASP A 77 -2.02 1.94 -14.04
CA ASP A 77 -2.17 0.99 -12.95
C ASP A 77 -2.00 1.67 -11.59
N ASN A 78 -1.11 2.67 -11.48
CA ASN A 78 -0.98 3.48 -10.27
C ASN A 78 -2.27 4.24 -9.93
N ALA A 79 -2.94 4.82 -10.94
CA ALA A 79 -4.21 5.49 -10.76
C ALA A 79 -5.33 4.52 -10.33
N LEU A 80 -5.40 3.34 -10.96
CA LEU A 80 -6.33 2.28 -10.57
C LEU A 80 -6.06 1.78 -9.15
N PHE A 81 -4.78 1.65 -8.78
CA PHE A 81 -4.37 1.19 -7.46
C PHE A 81 -4.79 2.20 -6.40
N PHE A 82 -4.49 3.49 -6.61
CA PHE A 82 -4.95 4.57 -5.75
C PHE A 82 -6.47 4.54 -5.54
N LEU A 83 -7.25 4.40 -6.62
CA LEU A 83 -8.72 4.31 -6.53
C LEU A 83 -9.20 3.07 -5.77
N ALA A 84 -8.51 1.94 -5.93
CA ALA A 84 -8.85 0.69 -5.26
C ALA A 84 -8.56 0.73 -3.76
N ILE A 85 -7.47 1.37 -3.35
CA ILE A 85 -7.02 1.34 -1.95
C ILE A 85 -7.41 2.55 -1.11
N ARG A 86 -7.84 3.67 -1.73
CA ARG A 86 -8.26 4.87 -0.96
C ARG A 86 -9.40 4.59 0.03
N LYS A 87 -10.26 3.60 -0.25
CA LYS A 87 -11.33 3.16 0.68
C LYS A 87 -10.82 2.65 2.03
N TYR A 88 -9.52 2.33 2.14
CA TYR A 88 -8.88 1.91 3.40
C TYR A 88 -8.23 3.07 4.16
N LEU A 89 -8.16 4.27 3.55
CA LEU A 89 -7.85 5.50 4.29
C LEU A 89 -9.06 6.04 5.03
N ASP A 90 -10.23 5.80 4.45
CA ASP A 90 -11.51 6.14 5.04
C ASP A 90 -11.78 5.15 6.18
N GLU A 91 -11.36 5.48 7.40
CA GLU A 91 -12.25 5.21 8.52
C GLU A 91 -13.58 5.85 8.11
N PHE A 92 -14.59 5.05 7.78
CA PHE A 92 -15.95 5.53 7.54
C PHE A 92 -16.36 6.32 8.79
N ASP A 93 -16.15 7.64 8.76
CA ASP A 93 -16.72 8.59 9.67
C ASP A 93 -18.23 8.42 9.53
N GLY A 94 -18.82 7.75 10.52
CA GLY A 94 -20.18 7.18 10.52
C GLY A 94 -21.32 8.20 10.39
N THR A 95 -21.17 9.25 9.61
CA THR A 95 -22.27 10.06 9.09
C THR A 95 -22.96 9.31 7.96
N TYR A 96 -23.93 8.49 8.34
CA TYR A 96 -25.11 8.24 7.52
C TYR A 96 -25.67 9.61 7.11
N ILE A 97 -25.64 9.93 5.82
CA ILE A 97 -26.57 10.91 5.27
C ILE A 97 -27.83 10.11 5.00
N ASP A 98 -28.77 10.18 5.93
CA ASP A 98 -30.14 9.70 5.69
C ASP A 98 -30.66 10.38 4.42
N ALA A 99 -31.01 9.55 3.43
CA ALA A 99 -31.69 9.95 2.21
C ALA A 99 -33.20 10.07 2.44
#